data_AF-A0A1X0B017-F1
#
_entry.id   AF-A0A1X0B017-F1
#
_cell.length_a   1.000
_cell.length_b   1.000
_cell.length_c   1.000
_cell.angle_alpha   90.00
_cell.angle_beta   90.00
_cell.angle_gamma   90.00
#
_symmetry.space_group_name_H-M   'P 1'
#
loop_
_entity.id
_entity.type
_entity.pdbx_description
1 polymer ?
#
loop_
_entity_poly.entity_id
_entity_poly.type
_entity_poly.pdbx_seq_one_letter_code
_entity_poly.pdbx_strand_id
1 'polypeptide(L)'
;MRSRIDRRQPQRSDQRRAAILDALNQHLMETGFDSLDIAKVARQAGVGRSAFYFYFENKAAAVAALLEPMHDALMAANNILANTDKPPRTRIRDTIDAVLRTAEDHRYLFRAMLEARGTSGSVRDLWDAARESFVPTVSAVIAAERASGRAPAGADPVVLAGLLLEFNDRLLERAIVGGPLTRQQLLDGAEAIWMGTIYGATQ
;
A
#
# COMPACT_ATOMS: atom_id res chain seq x y z
N MET A 1 45.72 8.73 -12.64
CA MET A 1 45.12 9.15 -11.35
C MET A 1 43.68 9.59 -11.63
N ARG A 2 42.68 8.73 -11.43
CA ARG A 2 41.24 9.06 -11.62
C ARG A 2 40.53 9.04 -10.27
N SER A 3 39.65 10.02 -10.11
CA SER A 3 39.02 10.51 -8.87
C SER A 3 38.31 9.44 -8.04
N ARG A 4 38.53 9.47 -6.73
CA ARG A 4 37.93 8.62 -5.69
C ARG A 4 36.70 9.28 -5.02
N ILE A 5 36.16 10.36 -5.61
CA ILE A 5 35.28 11.30 -4.88
C ILE A 5 33.78 11.00 -5.00
N ASP A 6 33.29 10.25 -5.99
CA ASP A 6 31.83 10.30 -6.27
C ASP A 6 30.97 9.21 -5.60
N ARG A 7 31.55 8.19 -4.96
CA ARG A 7 30.76 7.13 -4.29
C ARG A 7 30.36 7.43 -2.84
N ARG A 8 31.06 8.36 -2.18
CA ARG A 8 30.84 8.71 -0.76
C ARG A 8 29.75 9.77 -0.54
N GLN A 9 29.50 10.63 -1.53
CA GLN A 9 28.45 11.66 -1.47
C GLN A 9 27.02 11.07 -1.61
N PRO A 10 26.75 10.16 -2.56
CA PRO A 10 25.45 9.48 -2.67
C PRO A 10 25.09 8.73 -1.38
N GLN A 11 26.02 7.94 -0.84
CA GLN A 11 25.81 7.21 0.42
C GLN A 11 25.43 8.12 1.60
N ARG A 12 26.06 9.30 1.70
CA ARG A 12 25.72 10.26 2.78
C ARG A 12 24.37 10.94 2.55
N SER A 13 24.00 11.18 1.30
CA SER A 13 22.68 11.70 0.93
C SER A 13 21.58 10.69 1.26
N ASP A 14 21.78 9.43 0.88
CA ASP A 14 20.84 8.33 1.13
C ASP A 14 20.67 8.06 2.62
N GLN A 15 21.77 8.07 3.40
CA GLN A 15 21.73 7.95 4.86
C GLN A 15 20.92 9.06 5.53
N ARG A 16 21.04 10.31 5.04
CA ARG A 16 20.27 11.43 5.58
C ARG A 16 18.79 11.33 5.22
N ARG A 17 18.46 10.95 3.98
CA ARG A 17 17.08 10.69 3.58
C ARG A 17 16.45 9.60 4.45
N ALA A 18 17.17 8.49 4.66
CA ALA A 18 16.72 7.40 5.53
C ALA A 18 16.51 7.87 6.98
N ALA A 19 17.48 8.60 7.56
CA ALA A 19 17.35 9.14 8.91
C ALA A 19 16.14 10.08 9.09
N ILE A 20 15.80 10.86 8.05
CA ILE A 20 14.60 11.70 8.06
C ILE A 20 13.33 10.85 8.03
N LEU A 21 13.27 9.81 7.19
CA LEU A 21 12.12 8.90 7.12
C LEU A 21 11.95 8.10 8.42
N ASP A 22 13.04 7.66 9.05
CA ASP A 22 13.01 6.97 10.35
C ASP A 22 12.47 7.89 11.47
N ALA A 23 12.96 9.13 11.52
CA ALA A 23 12.46 10.12 12.46
C ALA A 23 10.99 10.49 12.20
N LEU A 24 10.59 10.57 10.93
CA LEU A 24 9.21 10.80 10.52
C LEU A 24 8.31 9.65 10.99
N ASN A 25 8.73 8.41 10.78
CA ASN A 25 8.01 7.22 11.24
C ASN A 25 7.81 7.24 12.76
N GLN A 26 8.89 7.47 13.51
CA GLN A 26 8.83 7.54 14.98
C GLN A 26 7.89 8.66 15.46
N HIS A 27 7.98 9.85 14.87
CA HIS A 27 7.10 10.96 15.24
C HIS A 27 5.63 10.66 14.91
N LEU A 28 5.34 10.04 13.77
CA LEU A 28 3.97 9.63 13.40
C LEU A 28 3.42 8.58 14.38
N MET A 29 4.25 7.64 14.84
CA MET A 29 3.85 6.65 15.85
C MET A 29 3.51 7.30 17.20
N GLU A 30 4.21 8.39 17.57
CA GLU A 30 3.97 9.10 18.84
C GLU A 30 2.75 10.02 18.81
N THR A 31 2.56 10.75 17.71
CA THR A 31 1.63 11.91 17.70
C THR A 31 0.50 11.81 16.69
N GLY A 32 0.52 10.83 15.78
CA GLY A 32 -0.36 10.78 14.62
C GLY A 32 -0.07 11.86 13.58
N PHE A 33 -0.84 11.88 12.50
CA PHE A 33 -0.58 12.72 11.33
C PHE A 33 -0.84 14.21 11.57
N ASP A 34 -1.93 14.57 12.28
CA ASP A 34 -2.35 15.96 12.46
C ASP A 34 -1.33 16.78 13.27
N SER A 35 -0.57 16.10 14.15
CA SER A 35 0.47 16.70 14.99
C SER A 35 1.88 16.59 14.41
N LEU A 36 2.03 16.29 13.11
CA LEU A 36 3.38 16.19 12.51
C LEU A 36 4.10 17.55 12.53
N ASP A 37 5.26 17.58 13.18
CA ASP A 37 6.13 18.75 13.24
C ASP A 37 7.46 18.50 12.52
N ILE A 38 7.63 19.16 11.37
CA ILE A 38 8.84 19.06 10.54
C ILE A 38 10.09 19.52 11.30
N ALA A 39 9.98 20.49 12.21
CA ALA A 39 11.12 20.95 12.99
C ALA A 39 11.57 19.90 14.02
N LYS A 40 10.63 19.18 14.66
CA LYS A 40 10.95 18.07 15.56
C LYS A 40 11.53 16.88 14.79
N VAL A 41 10.92 16.50 13.66
CA VAL A 41 11.43 15.42 12.79
C VAL A 41 12.85 15.71 12.30
N ALA A 42 13.11 16.91 11.77
CA ALA A 42 14.44 17.27 11.29
C ALA A 42 15.49 17.21 12.41
N ARG A 43 15.15 17.71 13.61
CA ARG A 43 16.02 17.67 14.79
C ARG A 43 16.34 16.24 15.22
N GLN A 44 15.33 15.37 15.24
CA GLN A 44 15.48 13.95 15.59
C GLN A 44 16.33 13.20 14.56
N ALA A 45 16.21 13.55 13.28
CA ALA A 45 17.06 13.03 12.20
C ALA A 45 18.49 13.61 12.19
N GLY A 46 18.82 14.54 13.11
CA GLY A 46 20.13 15.19 13.16
C GLY A 46 20.41 16.15 12.01
N VAL A 47 19.36 16.68 11.38
CA VAL A 47 19.47 17.62 10.24
C VAL A 47 18.77 18.96 10.53
N GLY A 48 19.14 20.00 9.79
CA GLY A 48 18.43 21.28 9.84
C GLY A 48 17.11 21.25 9.07
N ARG A 49 16.17 22.14 9.40
CA ARG A 49 14.88 22.25 8.69
C ARG A 49 15.03 22.46 7.19
N SER A 50 15.99 23.28 6.74
CA SER A 50 16.26 23.47 5.32
C SER A 50 16.76 22.21 4.62
N ALA A 51 17.45 21.31 5.35
CA ALA A 51 17.87 20.02 4.80
C ALA A 51 16.69 19.06 4.62
N PHE A 52 15.66 19.11 5.47
CA PHE A 52 14.42 18.37 5.23
C PHE A 52 13.80 18.76 3.88
N TYR A 53 13.62 20.07 3.65
CA TYR A 53 13.01 20.57 2.42
C TYR A 53 13.88 20.39 1.17
N PHE A 54 15.17 20.10 1.34
CA PHE A 54 16.03 19.66 0.24
C PHE A 54 15.67 18.24 -0.24
N TYR A 55 15.24 17.35 0.66
CA TYR A 55 14.83 15.97 0.30
C TYR A 55 13.34 15.85 -0.02
N PHE A 56 12.49 16.66 0.60
CA PHE A 56 11.04 16.56 0.49
C PHE A 56 10.41 17.94 0.31
N GLU A 57 9.77 18.16 -0.84
CA GLU A 57 9.16 19.46 -1.18
C GLU A 57 8.13 19.92 -0.14
N ASN A 58 7.42 18.97 0.47
CA ASN A 58 6.45 19.22 1.52
C ASN A 58 6.25 18.00 2.44
N LYS A 59 5.43 18.17 3.48
CA LYS A 59 5.06 17.11 4.43
C LYS A 59 4.44 15.89 3.74
N ALA A 60 3.56 16.11 2.76
CA ALA A 60 2.87 15.02 2.07
C ALA A 60 3.85 14.18 1.24
N ALA A 61 4.82 14.82 0.57
CA ALA A 61 5.88 14.12 -0.17
C ALA A 61 6.77 13.25 0.74
N ALA A 62 7.09 13.73 1.95
CA ALA A 62 7.85 12.94 2.92
C ALA A 62 7.05 11.73 3.43
N VAL A 63 5.75 11.89 3.64
CA VAL A 63 4.88 10.79 4.05
C VAL A 63 4.68 9.80 2.91
N ALA A 64 4.47 10.26 1.68
CA ALA A 64 4.42 9.39 0.50
C ALA A 64 5.70 8.55 0.38
N ALA A 65 6.86 9.16 0.56
CA ALA A 65 8.15 8.45 0.57
C ALA A 65 8.31 7.46 1.74
N LEU A 66 7.70 7.75 2.90
CA LEU A 66 7.68 6.80 4.02
C LEU A 66 6.79 5.58 3.74
N LEU A 67 5.72 5.77 2.97
CA LEU A 67 4.77 4.71 2.61
C LEU A 67 5.22 3.88 1.39
N GLU A 68 6.21 4.37 0.64
CA GLU A 68 6.74 3.73 -0.57
C GLU A 68 7.08 2.24 -0.37
N PRO A 69 7.77 1.79 0.70
CA PRO A 69 8.04 0.37 0.92
C PRO A 69 6.77 -0.48 1.13
N MET A 70 5.75 0.10 1.76
CA MET A 70 4.46 -0.56 1.97
C MET A 70 3.69 -0.65 0.64
N HIS A 71 3.70 0.41 -0.16
CA HIS A 71 3.12 0.42 -1.50
C HIS A 71 3.79 -0.61 -2.41
N ASP A 72 5.14 -0.67 -2.40
CA ASP A 72 5.91 -1.66 -3.15
C ASP A 72 5.56 -3.10 -2.75
N ALA A 73 5.40 -3.37 -1.46
CA ALA A 73 5.00 -4.69 -0.97
C ALA A 73 3.58 -5.06 -1.43
N LEU A 74 2.65 -4.11 -1.45
CA LEU A 74 1.30 -4.31 -2.00
C LEU A 74 1.34 -4.52 -3.52
N MET A 75 2.18 -3.79 -4.24
CA MET A 75 2.38 -3.99 -5.68
C MET A 75 3.01 -5.35 -5.98
N ALA A 76 3.90 -5.85 -5.13
CA ALA A 76 4.45 -7.19 -5.26
C ALA A 76 3.36 -8.28 -5.09
N ALA A 77 2.33 -8.04 -4.27
CA ALA A 77 1.20 -8.96 -4.13
C ALA A 77 0.36 -9.10 -5.43
N ASN A 78 0.36 -8.08 -6.30
CA ASN A 78 -0.25 -8.18 -7.62
C ASN A 78 0.48 -9.18 -8.54
N ASN A 79 1.80 -9.33 -8.38
CA ASN A 79 2.56 -10.32 -9.16
C ASN A 79 2.13 -11.75 -8.81
N ILE A 80 1.75 -12.00 -7.55
CA ILE A 80 1.17 -13.28 -7.13
C ILE A 80 -0.16 -13.53 -7.85
N LEU A 81 -1.01 -12.50 -7.92
CA LEU A 81 -2.30 -12.58 -8.58
C LEU A 81 -2.14 -12.86 -10.09
N ALA A 82 -1.17 -12.21 -10.73
CA ALA A 82 -0.91 -12.33 -12.16
C ALA A 82 -0.21 -13.64 -12.59
N ASN A 83 0.33 -14.43 -11.64
CA ASN A 83 1.10 -15.63 -11.96
C ASN A 83 0.23 -16.81 -12.41
N THR A 84 -0.13 -16.90 -13.69
CA THR A 84 -1.05 -17.92 -14.22
C THR A 84 -0.55 -19.38 -14.16
N ASP A 85 0.68 -19.63 -13.72
CA ASP A 85 1.19 -21.00 -13.52
C ASP A 85 0.53 -21.68 -12.30
N LYS A 86 -0.15 -20.90 -11.44
CA LYS A 86 -0.87 -21.39 -10.27
C LYS A 86 -2.40 -21.38 -10.46
N PRO A 87 -3.13 -22.28 -9.78
CA PRO A 87 -4.60 -22.27 -9.79
C PRO A 87 -5.18 -20.92 -9.33
N PRO A 88 -6.28 -20.43 -9.95
CA PRO A 88 -6.95 -19.19 -9.56
C PRO A 88 -7.16 -18.96 -8.07
N ARG A 89 -7.72 -19.96 -7.38
CA ARG A 89 -8.02 -19.90 -5.95
C ARG A 89 -6.75 -19.69 -5.13
N THR A 90 -5.68 -20.40 -5.46
CA THR A 90 -4.38 -20.28 -4.78
C THR A 90 -3.80 -18.88 -4.96
N ARG A 91 -3.84 -18.31 -6.16
CA ARG A 91 -3.34 -16.95 -6.43
C ARG A 91 -4.09 -15.91 -5.63
N ILE A 92 -5.43 -15.98 -5.65
CA ILE A 92 -6.29 -15.06 -4.89
C ILE A 92 -5.99 -15.16 -3.38
N ARG A 93 -5.93 -16.37 -2.84
CA ARG A 93 -5.63 -16.59 -1.42
C ARG A 93 -4.24 -16.05 -1.05
N ASP A 94 -3.21 -16.41 -1.82
CA ASP A 94 -1.83 -16.00 -1.58
C ASP A 94 -1.70 -14.46 -1.67
N THR A 95 -2.39 -13.81 -2.61
CA THR A 95 -2.41 -12.34 -2.74
C THR A 95 -3.09 -11.67 -1.55
N ILE A 96 -4.29 -12.11 -1.16
CA ILE A 96 -5.00 -11.53 -0.01
C ILE A 96 -4.18 -11.71 1.28
N ASP A 97 -3.58 -12.89 1.44
CA ASP A 97 -2.74 -13.20 2.59
C ASP A 97 -1.46 -12.34 2.63
N ALA A 98 -0.84 -12.06 1.47
CA ALA A 98 0.27 -11.11 1.36
C ALA A 98 -0.16 -9.68 1.70
N VAL A 99 -1.30 -9.22 1.19
CA VAL A 99 -1.87 -7.90 1.50
C VAL A 99 -2.16 -7.74 3.00
N LEU A 100 -2.75 -8.76 3.63
CA LEU A 100 -2.99 -8.76 5.08
C LEU A 100 -1.68 -8.72 5.87
N ARG A 101 -0.67 -9.52 5.48
CA ARG A 101 0.66 -9.47 6.11
C ARG A 101 1.30 -8.09 6.00
N THR A 102 1.29 -7.48 4.82
CA THR A 102 1.87 -6.14 4.62
C THR A 102 1.20 -5.11 5.52
N ALA A 103 -0.13 -5.16 5.65
CA ALA A 103 -0.85 -4.26 6.55
C ALA A 103 -0.52 -4.55 8.03
N GLU A 104 -0.36 -5.82 8.41
CA GLU A 104 0.03 -6.24 9.77
C GLU A 104 1.46 -5.77 10.13
N ASP A 105 2.41 -5.93 9.22
CA ASP A 105 3.80 -5.50 9.37
C ASP A 105 3.91 -3.96 9.52
N HIS A 106 2.99 -3.23 8.90
CA HIS A 106 2.91 -1.77 8.93
C HIS A 106 1.71 -1.26 9.75
N ARG A 107 1.20 -2.04 10.71
CA ARG A 107 -0.08 -1.78 11.41
C ARG A 107 -0.23 -0.35 11.91
N TYR A 108 0.81 0.22 12.53
CA TYR A 108 0.77 1.57 13.09
C TYR A 108 0.64 2.63 11.99
N LEU A 109 1.43 2.52 10.92
CA LEU A 109 1.36 3.44 9.79
C LEU A 109 0.01 3.34 9.08
N PHE A 110 -0.48 2.12 8.87
CA PHE A 110 -1.78 1.89 8.24
C PHE A 110 -2.91 2.51 9.07
N ARG A 111 -2.90 2.31 10.39
CA ARG A 111 -3.87 2.93 11.31
C ARG A 111 -3.80 4.46 11.28
N ALA A 112 -2.59 5.03 11.37
CA ALA A 112 -2.41 6.48 11.31
C ALA A 112 -2.96 7.07 10.00
N MET A 113 -2.77 6.38 8.87
CA MET A 113 -3.32 6.77 7.57
C MET A 113 -4.85 6.67 7.52
N LEU A 114 -5.45 5.63 8.10
CA LEU A 114 -6.89 5.47 8.19
C LEU A 114 -7.55 6.57 9.02
N GLU A 115 -6.90 7.01 10.11
CA GLU A 115 -7.36 8.13 10.93
C GLU A 115 -7.20 9.46 10.15
N ALA A 116 -6.03 9.67 9.55
CA ALA A 116 -5.69 10.91 8.86
C ALA A 116 -6.47 11.14 7.55
N ARG A 117 -6.85 10.10 6.80
CA ARG A 117 -7.69 10.26 5.59
C ARG A 117 -9.07 10.82 5.92
N GLY A 118 -9.53 10.68 7.17
CA GLY A 118 -10.78 11.26 7.64
C GLY A 118 -10.72 12.78 7.77
N THR A 119 -9.57 13.32 8.20
CA THR A 119 -9.37 14.73 8.57
C THR A 119 -8.54 15.52 7.56
N SER A 120 -7.74 14.86 6.71
CA SER A 120 -6.81 15.49 5.77
C SER A 120 -7.12 15.13 4.31
N GLY A 121 -7.44 16.16 3.51
CA GLY A 121 -7.69 16.00 2.07
C GLY A 121 -6.50 15.41 1.30
N SER A 122 -5.28 15.89 1.55
CA SER A 122 -4.08 15.39 0.86
C SER A 122 -3.75 13.94 1.18
N VAL A 123 -4.04 13.48 2.40
CA VAL A 123 -3.89 12.07 2.77
C VAL A 123 -4.93 11.21 2.08
N ARG A 124 -6.17 11.71 1.98
CA ARG A 124 -7.25 11.06 1.23
C ARG A 124 -6.87 10.91 -0.24
N ASP A 125 -6.37 11.98 -0.87
CA ASP A 125 -5.92 11.95 -2.27
C ASP A 125 -4.76 10.96 -2.48
N LEU A 126 -3.79 10.92 -1.55
CA LEU A 126 -2.69 9.96 -1.60
C LEU A 126 -3.18 8.51 -1.48
N TRP A 127 -4.14 8.26 -0.59
CA TRP A 127 -4.76 6.95 -0.42
C TRP A 127 -5.51 6.52 -1.67
N ASP A 128 -6.34 7.41 -2.21
CA ASP A 128 -7.16 7.14 -3.39
C ASP A 128 -6.28 6.90 -4.62
N ALA A 129 -5.24 7.72 -4.82
CA ALA A 129 -4.27 7.52 -5.90
C ALA A 129 -3.52 6.18 -5.77
N ALA A 130 -3.12 5.80 -4.55
CA ALA A 130 -2.48 4.51 -4.31
C ALA A 130 -3.44 3.35 -4.66
N ARG A 131 -4.69 3.41 -4.20
CA ARG A 131 -5.72 2.41 -4.53
C ARG A 131 -5.98 2.30 -6.04
N GLU A 132 -6.12 3.44 -6.71
CA GLU A 132 -6.32 3.52 -8.16
C GLU A 132 -5.15 2.92 -8.95
N SER A 133 -3.92 3.03 -8.43
CA SER A 133 -2.73 2.45 -9.07
C SER A 133 -2.77 0.92 -9.19
N PHE A 134 -3.54 0.22 -8.35
CA PHE A 134 -3.69 -1.24 -8.41
C PHE A 134 -4.73 -1.71 -9.47
N VAL A 135 -5.67 -0.85 -9.85
CA VAL A 135 -6.80 -1.19 -10.74
C VAL A 135 -6.36 -1.77 -12.10
N PRO A 136 -5.34 -1.22 -12.79
CA PRO A 136 -4.92 -1.74 -14.09
C PRO A 136 -4.44 -3.20 -14.02
N THR A 137 -3.74 -3.58 -12.95
CA THR A 137 -3.21 -4.95 -12.83
C THR A 137 -4.33 -5.96 -12.53
N VAL A 138 -5.23 -5.62 -11.60
CA VAL A 138 -6.36 -6.49 -11.26
C VAL A 138 -7.32 -6.64 -12.44
N SER A 139 -7.62 -5.55 -13.16
CA SER A 139 -8.50 -5.59 -14.34
C SER A 139 -7.89 -6.38 -15.49
N ALA A 140 -6.57 -6.29 -15.71
CA ALA A 140 -5.86 -7.11 -16.69
C ALA A 140 -5.93 -8.61 -16.38
N VAL A 141 -5.80 -9.00 -15.09
CA VAL A 141 -5.98 -10.39 -14.68
C VAL A 141 -7.40 -10.87 -14.97
N ILE A 142 -8.42 -10.09 -14.59
CA ILE A 142 -9.83 -10.44 -14.86
C ILE A 142 -10.06 -10.62 -16.37
N ALA A 143 -9.56 -9.70 -17.20
CA ALA A 143 -9.67 -9.78 -18.64
C ALA A 143 -8.96 -11.03 -19.22
N ALA A 144 -7.77 -11.36 -18.72
CA ALA A 144 -7.01 -12.54 -19.14
C ALA A 144 -7.71 -13.85 -18.75
N GLU A 145 -8.27 -13.95 -17.55
CA GLU A 145 -9.05 -15.11 -17.11
C GLU A 145 -10.25 -15.34 -18.03
N ARG A 146 -10.95 -14.26 -18.41
CA ARG A 146 -12.07 -14.33 -19.37
C ARG A 146 -11.63 -14.75 -20.77
N ALA A 147 -10.57 -14.12 -21.30
CA ALA A 147 -10.04 -14.44 -22.63
C ALA A 147 -9.58 -15.91 -22.73
N SER A 148 -9.09 -16.48 -21.64
CA SER A 148 -8.68 -17.89 -21.55
C SER A 148 -9.83 -18.89 -21.33
N GLY A 149 -11.07 -18.40 -21.19
CA GLY A 149 -12.25 -19.22 -20.91
C GLY A 149 -12.33 -19.76 -19.48
N ARG A 150 -11.44 -19.33 -18.57
CA ARG A 150 -11.46 -19.74 -17.15
C ARG A 150 -12.49 -18.98 -16.32
N ALA A 151 -12.79 -17.74 -16.71
CA ALA A 151 -13.83 -16.91 -16.08
C ALA A 151 -14.94 -16.57 -17.11
N PRO A 152 -16.20 -16.49 -16.69
CA PRO A 152 -17.29 -16.10 -17.57
C PRO A 152 -17.22 -14.61 -17.94
N ALA A 153 -17.90 -14.25 -19.03
CA ALA A 153 -18.20 -12.86 -19.32
C ALA A 153 -19.07 -12.23 -18.20
N GLY A 154 -18.98 -10.92 -18.03
CA GLY A 154 -19.70 -10.20 -16.98
C GLY A 154 -19.41 -8.71 -17.05
N ALA A 155 -19.60 -8.01 -15.91
CA ALA A 155 -19.33 -6.59 -15.79
C ALA A 155 -17.91 -6.21 -16.24
N ASP A 156 -17.73 -4.96 -16.67
CA ASP A 156 -16.45 -4.43 -17.14
C ASP A 156 -15.28 -4.74 -16.15
N PRO A 157 -14.14 -5.27 -16.62
CA PRO A 157 -13.02 -5.64 -15.73
C PRO A 157 -12.49 -4.50 -14.88
N VAL A 158 -12.49 -3.26 -15.38
CA VAL A 158 -12.01 -2.07 -14.64
C VAL A 158 -12.98 -1.74 -13.51
N VAL A 159 -14.28 -1.76 -13.79
CA VAL A 159 -15.33 -1.55 -12.79
C VAL A 159 -15.26 -2.63 -11.70
N LEU A 160 -15.14 -3.89 -12.11
CA LEU A 160 -15.08 -5.02 -11.17
C LEU A 160 -13.83 -4.97 -10.28
N ALA A 161 -12.67 -4.64 -10.88
CA ALA A 161 -11.43 -4.43 -10.15
C ALA A 161 -11.55 -3.29 -9.13
N GLY A 162 -12.14 -2.15 -9.53
CA GLY A 162 -12.39 -1.02 -8.64
C GLY A 162 -13.19 -1.42 -7.40
N LEU A 163 -14.33 -2.11 -7.60
CA LEU A 163 -15.19 -2.55 -6.49
C LEU A 163 -14.54 -3.60 -5.59
N LEU A 164 -13.76 -4.53 -6.16
CA LEU A 164 -13.00 -5.51 -5.37
C LEU A 164 -11.93 -4.82 -4.51
N LEU A 165 -11.31 -3.75 -5.02
CA LEU A 165 -10.33 -2.96 -4.27
C LEU A 165 -10.99 -2.13 -3.15
N GLU A 166 -12.19 -1.57 -3.37
CA GLU A 166 -12.99 -0.95 -2.29
C GLU A 166 -13.31 -1.96 -1.17
N PHE A 167 -13.67 -3.18 -1.54
CA PHE A 167 -13.87 -4.27 -0.59
C PHE A 167 -12.59 -4.59 0.18
N ASN A 168 -11.45 -4.68 -0.51
CA ASN A 168 -10.15 -4.93 0.13
C ASN A 168 -9.75 -3.80 1.09
N ASP A 169 -10.01 -2.54 0.77
CA ASP A 169 -9.78 -1.42 1.69
C ASP A 169 -10.55 -1.61 3.00
N ARG A 170 -11.82 -2.02 2.92
CA ARG A 170 -12.64 -2.29 4.11
C ARG A 170 -12.18 -3.54 4.86
N LEU A 171 -11.71 -4.55 4.15
CA LEU A 171 -11.11 -5.77 4.72
C LEU A 171 -9.86 -5.42 5.54
N LEU A 172 -8.96 -4.61 4.96
CA LEU A 172 -7.73 -4.15 5.61
C LEU A 172 -8.02 -3.30 6.83
N GLU A 173 -8.97 -2.36 6.74
CA GLU A 173 -9.40 -1.57 7.89
C GLU A 173 -9.86 -2.46 9.05
N ARG A 174 -10.67 -3.50 8.77
CA ARG A 174 -11.10 -4.46 9.81
C ARG A 174 -9.94 -5.27 10.39
N ALA A 175 -8.97 -5.68 9.58
CA ALA A 175 -7.79 -6.41 10.06
C ALA A 175 -6.89 -5.55 10.98
N ILE A 176 -6.85 -4.24 10.73
CA ILE A 176 -5.99 -3.29 11.45
C ILE A 176 -6.66 -2.68 12.68
N VAL A 177 -7.88 -2.18 12.53
CA VAL A 177 -8.65 -1.54 13.62
C VAL A 177 -9.25 -2.58 14.56
N GLY A 178 -9.52 -3.78 14.05
CA GLY A 178 -10.14 -4.88 14.78
C GLY A 178 -11.63 -5.03 14.50
N GLY A 179 -12.18 -6.16 14.91
CA GLY A 179 -13.57 -6.53 14.69
C GLY A 179 -13.86 -7.94 15.22
N PRO A 180 -15.10 -8.43 15.05
CA PRO A 180 -15.50 -9.73 15.59
C PRO A 180 -14.93 -10.93 14.82
N LEU A 181 -14.35 -10.70 13.63
CA LEU A 181 -13.83 -11.76 12.77
C LEU A 181 -12.33 -11.94 12.98
N THR A 182 -11.90 -13.20 13.02
CA THR A 182 -10.48 -13.57 13.04
C THR A 182 -9.82 -13.31 11.68
N ARG A 183 -8.50 -13.17 11.66
CA ARG A 183 -7.70 -13.07 10.42
C ARG A 183 -8.03 -14.20 9.43
N GLN A 184 -8.19 -15.42 9.93
CA GLN A 184 -8.53 -16.58 9.11
C GLN A 184 -9.91 -16.45 8.45
N GLN A 185 -10.91 -16.00 9.21
CA GLN A 185 -12.25 -15.75 8.67
C GLN A 185 -12.28 -14.61 7.66
N LEU A 186 -11.47 -13.56 7.87
CA LEU A 186 -11.32 -12.45 6.91
C LEU A 186 -10.71 -12.96 5.59
N LEU A 187 -9.64 -13.78 5.67
CA LEU A 187 -9.02 -14.40 4.50
C LEU A 187 -9.98 -15.31 3.74
N ASP A 188 -10.68 -16.21 4.44
CA ASP A 188 -11.61 -17.15 3.82
C ASP A 188 -12.81 -16.44 3.17
N GLY A 189 -13.34 -15.40 3.84
CA GLY A 189 -14.42 -14.57 3.29
C GLY A 189 -13.98 -13.78 2.05
N ALA A 190 -12.78 -13.19 2.09
CA ALA A 190 -12.23 -12.45 0.96
C ALA A 190 -11.94 -13.37 -0.24
N GLU A 191 -11.38 -14.56 -0.01
CA GLU A 191 -11.20 -15.56 -1.06
C GLU A 191 -12.55 -15.94 -1.70
N ALA A 192 -13.58 -16.19 -0.88
CA ALA A 192 -14.91 -16.56 -1.36
C ALA A 192 -15.53 -15.45 -2.22
N ILE A 193 -15.44 -14.19 -1.78
CA ILE A 193 -15.94 -13.03 -2.53
C ILE A 193 -15.19 -12.90 -3.86
N TRP A 194 -13.86 -12.87 -3.85
CA TRP A 194 -13.07 -12.76 -5.07
C TRP A 194 -13.34 -13.90 -6.06
N MET A 195 -13.40 -15.14 -5.57
CA MET A 195 -13.72 -16.30 -6.40
C MET A 195 -15.12 -16.23 -6.99
N GLY A 196 -16.12 -15.90 -6.16
CA GLY A 196 -17.51 -15.78 -6.61
C GLY A 196 -17.71 -14.64 -7.60
N THR A 197 -17.05 -13.50 -7.39
CA THR A 197 -17.18 -12.32 -8.25
C THR A 197 -16.48 -12.49 -9.60
N ILE A 198 -15.31 -13.15 -9.64
CA ILE A 198 -14.55 -13.31 -10.89
C ILE A 198 -15.00 -14.55 -11.67
N TYR A 199 -15.28 -15.67 -10.99
CA TYR A 199 -15.52 -16.97 -11.61
C TYR A 199 -16.97 -17.46 -11.47
N GLY A 200 -17.81 -16.79 -10.68
CA GLY A 200 -19.22 -17.11 -10.57
C GLY A 200 -19.96 -16.81 -11.88
N ALA A 201 -20.84 -17.72 -12.30
CA ALA A 201 -21.71 -17.48 -13.44
C ALA A 201 -22.73 -16.39 -13.08
N THR A 202 -22.75 -15.29 -13.83
CA THR A 202 -23.90 -14.39 -13.86
C THR A 202 -25.03 -15.15 -14.56
N GLN A 203 -26.05 -15.56 -13.81
CA GLN A 203 -27.29 -16.07 -14.41
C GLN A 203 -28.05 -14.93 -15.09
#